data_AF-A0A3N5GJV5-F1
#
_entry.id   AF-A0A3N5GJV5-F1
#
_cell.length_a   1.000
_cell.length_b   1.000
_cell.length_c   1.000
_cell.angle_alpha   90.00
_cell.angle_beta   90.00
_cell.angle_gamma   90.00
#
_symmetry.space_group_name_H-M   'P 1'
#
loop_
_entity.id
_entity.type
_entity.pdbx_description
1 polymer ?
#
loop_
_entity_poly.entity_id
_entity_poly.type
_entity_poly.pdbx_seq_one_letter_code
_entity_poly.pdbx_strand_id
1 'polypeptide(L)'
;MKQNEQNRDAIDAKNLLESLIQAGQYVGDVYSIGYEFANVQIHDFYRKKVGGIPSLCFLVATRVKPDEEQVDYQREDSSVILLRVMDATPLPGHSEAEKVRVETAQKVSGETGVNWDESEIMDATTANLLSFAGVKCRVIGTFFVDKSERLRKLVLKFGSDLSNYYPNQGLKVYKPNQDALSEIVNYIDPDRIDPDQSQERVMVGDVRYASTNRSFQGVSNVQVYISPADLLGQKTALFGMTRSGKSNTTKIILKSVFELRFAKEKPLRIGQIVFDPNGEYAVRSRNNWWEMADNG
;
A
#
# COMPACT_ATOMS: atom_id res chain seq x y z
N MET A 1 7.58 38.08 -5.68
CA MET A 1 8.01 36.84 -6.38
C MET A 1 8.19 35.68 -5.40
N LYS A 2 9.08 35.77 -4.38
CA LYS A 2 9.27 34.70 -3.38
C LYS A 2 8.00 34.23 -2.64
N GLN A 3 7.12 35.16 -2.24
CA GLN A 3 5.86 34.80 -1.56
C GLN A 3 4.89 34.01 -2.46
N ASN A 4 4.86 34.30 -3.77
CA ASN A 4 4.02 33.57 -4.72
C ASN A 4 4.60 32.18 -5.04
N GLU A 5 5.92 32.04 -5.01
CA GLU A 5 6.62 30.78 -5.22
C GLU A 5 6.45 29.84 -4.02
N GLN A 6 6.61 30.36 -2.79
CA GLN A 6 6.32 29.59 -1.57
C GLN A 6 4.87 29.12 -1.49
N ASN A 7 3.92 29.96 -1.91
CA ASN A 7 2.52 29.59 -1.93
C ASN A 7 2.20 28.49 -2.97
N ARG A 8 2.87 28.53 -4.13
CA ARG A 8 2.78 27.46 -5.13
C ARG A 8 3.39 26.15 -4.63
N ASP A 9 4.59 26.21 -4.05
CA ASP A 9 5.27 25.05 -3.45
C ASP A 9 4.38 24.39 -2.37
N ALA A 10 3.69 25.18 -1.54
CA ALA A 10 2.80 24.65 -0.50
C ALA A 10 1.55 23.95 -1.05
N ILE A 11 1.00 24.44 -2.17
CA ILE A 11 -0.13 23.82 -2.88
C ILE A 11 0.32 22.55 -3.60
N ASP A 12 1.50 22.57 -4.24
CA ASP A 12 2.06 21.40 -4.92
C ASP A 12 2.38 20.29 -3.92
N ALA A 13 2.96 20.63 -2.78
CA ALA A 13 3.21 19.69 -1.68
C ALA A 13 1.92 19.05 -1.17
N LYS A 14 0.88 19.86 -0.99
CA LYS A 14 -0.45 19.38 -0.62
C LYS A 14 -0.95 18.35 -1.64
N ASN A 15 -0.95 18.69 -2.93
CA ASN A 15 -1.46 17.80 -3.99
C ASN A 15 -0.72 16.45 -4.00
N LEU A 16 0.59 16.46 -3.78
CA LEU A 16 1.42 15.24 -3.70
C LEU A 16 1.13 14.38 -2.47
N LEU A 17 0.68 14.96 -1.35
CA LEU A 17 0.37 14.22 -0.12
C LEU A 17 -1.11 13.78 -0.09
N GLU A 18 -2.02 14.57 -0.66
CA GLU A 18 -3.44 14.24 -0.80
C GLU A 18 -3.69 13.03 -1.70
N SER A 19 -2.80 12.78 -2.67
CA SER A 19 -2.89 11.58 -3.49
C SER A 19 -2.78 10.29 -2.65
N LEU A 20 -2.10 10.36 -1.50
CA LEU A 20 -1.96 9.26 -0.54
C LEU A 20 -3.04 9.24 0.55
N ILE A 21 -3.68 10.37 0.83
CA ILE A 21 -4.62 10.54 1.96
C ILE A 21 -5.99 11.02 1.49
N GLN A 22 -7.01 10.19 1.69
CA GLN A 22 -8.39 10.55 1.35
C GLN A 22 -9.22 10.75 2.62
N ALA A 23 -9.82 11.92 2.80
CA ALA A 23 -10.63 12.27 3.97
C ALA A 23 -11.76 11.25 4.26
N GLY A 24 -12.40 10.74 3.20
CA GLY A 24 -13.46 9.74 3.29
C GLY A 24 -12.99 8.36 3.79
N GLN A 25 -11.68 8.12 3.83
CA GLN A 25 -11.06 6.85 4.19
C GLN A 25 -10.47 6.82 5.61
N TYR A 26 -10.84 7.76 6.46
CA TYR A 26 -10.44 7.77 7.87
C TYR A 26 -10.88 6.48 8.58
N VAL A 27 -10.02 5.93 9.44
CA VAL A 27 -10.29 4.70 10.22
C VAL A 27 -10.05 4.82 11.71
N GLY A 28 -9.18 5.74 12.14
CA GLY A 28 -8.79 5.83 13.55
C GLY A 28 -7.51 6.63 13.79
N ASP A 29 -6.87 6.37 14.93
CA ASP A 29 -5.75 7.16 15.43
C ASP A 29 -4.61 6.27 15.92
N VAL A 30 -3.36 6.70 15.69
CA VAL A 30 -2.19 6.08 16.30
C VAL A 30 -2.13 6.51 17.77
N TYR A 31 -2.16 5.54 18.69
CA TYR A 31 -2.02 5.81 20.13
C TYR A 31 -0.64 5.44 20.67
N SER A 32 0.15 4.68 19.90
CA SER A 32 1.51 4.31 20.25
C SER A 32 2.29 4.02 18.96
N ILE A 33 3.47 4.58 18.82
CA ILE A 33 4.35 4.38 17.67
C ILE A 33 5.79 4.21 18.14
N GLY A 34 6.50 3.27 17.54
CA GLY A 34 7.95 3.15 17.59
C GLY A 34 8.50 2.99 16.18
N TYR A 35 9.81 2.78 16.06
CA TYR A 35 10.48 2.69 14.76
C TYR A 35 10.00 1.50 13.91
N GLU A 36 9.63 0.37 14.55
CA GLU A 36 9.23 -0.85 13.83
C GLU A 36 7.71 -1.10 13.83
N PHE A 37 7.03 -0.69 14.89
CA PHE A 37 5.62 -1.01 15.11
C PHE A 37 4.83 0.21 15.58
N ALA A 38 3.58 0.29 15.14
CA ALA A 38 2.60 1.25 15.61
C ALA A 38 1.32 0.51 16.04
N ASN A 39 0.67 0.99 17.10
CA ASN A 39 -0.64 0.53 17.50
C ASN A 39 -1.68 1.60 17.16
N VAL A 40 -2.70 1.18 16.44
CA VAL A 40 -3.77 2.02 15.93
C VAL A 40 -5.07 1.65 16.63
N GLN A 41 -5.76 2.63 17.18
CA GLN A 41 -7.12 2.47 17.66
C GLN A 41 -8.06 2.74 16.48
N ILE A 42 -8.94 1.80 16.17
CA ILE A 42 -9.96 1.91 15.13
C ILE A 42 -11.35 1.87 15.75
N HIS A 43 -12.34 2.31 14.98
CA HIS A 43 -13.75 2.22 15.37
C HIS A 43 -14.59 1.57 14.27
N ASP A 44 -15.55 0.72 14.67
CA ASP A 44 -16.35 -0.11 13.76
C ASP A 44 -17.14 0.68 12.71
N PHE A 45 -17.65 1.86 13.07
CA PHE A 45 -18.33 2.76 12.12
C PHE A 45 -17.43 3.14 10.93
N TYR A 46 -16.21 3.62 11.21
CA TYR A 46 -15.27 4.05 10.18
C TYR A 46 -14.71 2.84 9.42
N ARG A 47 -14.39 1.76 10.13
CA ARG A 47 -14.00 0.47 9.54
C ARG A 47 -15.02 0.00 8.50
N LYS A 48 -16.32 0.05 8.83
CA LYS A 48 -17.40 -0.34 7.91
C LYS A 48 -17.47 0.58 6.69
N LYS A 49 -17.34 1.89 6.90
CA LYS A 49 -17.36 2.90 5.83
C LYS A 49 -16.28 2.68 4.77
N VAL A 50 -15.08 2.24 5.19
CA VAL A 50 -13.94 2.00 4.28
C VAL A 50 -13.88 0.57 3.71
N GLY A 51 -14.93 -0.23 3.91
CA GLY A 51 -14.98 -1.62 3.44
C GLY A 51 -14.12 -2.60 4.26
N GLY A 52 -13.78 -2.27 5.51
CA GLY A 52 -13.01 -3.12 6.41
C GLY A 52 -11.50 -2.93 6.33
N ILE A 53 -10.80 -3.50 7.30
CA ILE A 53 -9.33 -3.44 7.45
C ILE A 53 -8.82 -4.89 7.46
N PRO A 54 -8.56 -5.49 6.28
CA PRO A 54 -8.07 -6.86 6.22
C PRO A 54 -6.63 -6.96 6.75
N SER A 55 -6.24 -8.16 7.18
CA SER A 55 -4.83 -8.43 7.52
C SER A 55 -3.93 -8.10 6.33
N LEU A 56 -2.72 -7.63 6.62
CA LEU A 56 -1.69 -7.22 5.66
C LEU A 56 -2.05 -6.01 4.79
N CYS A 57 -3.22 -5.38 4.97
CA CYS A 57 -3.51 -4.15 4.25
C CYS A 57 -2.61 -3.01 4.68
N PHE A 58 -2.47 -2.04 3.77
CA PHE A 58 -1.76 -0.81 4.11
C PHE A 58 -2.72 0.16 4.78
N LEU A 59 -2.18 0.92 5.73
CA LEU A 59 -2.77 2.11 6.31
C LEU A 59 -1.74 3.24 6.16
N VAL A 60 -2.21 4.47 6.16
CA VAL A 60 -1.35 5.65 6.18
C VAL A 60 -1.66 6.47 7.42
N ALA A 61 -0.62 6.91 8.13
CA ALA A 61 -0.73 7.74 9.31
C ALA A 61 -0.07 9.10 9.06
N THR A 62 -0.77 10.19 9.36
CA THR A 62 -0.26 11.54 9.08
C THR A 62 -0.82 12.59 10.04
N ARG A 63 -0.13 13.73 10.11
CA ARG A 63 -0.61 14.97 10.72
C ARG A 63 -1.23 15.92 9.70
N VAL A 64 -0.94 15.72 8.42
CA VAL A 64 -1.47 16.53 7.31
C VAL A 64 -2.98 16.36 7.30
N LYS A 65 -3.71 17.48 7.39
CA LYS A 65 -5.15 17.42 7.32
C LYS A 65 -5.59 17.52 5.85
N PRO A 66 -6.45 16.62 5.37
CA PRO A 66 -6.94 16.67 3.98
C PRO A 66 -7.72 17.95 3.62
N ASP A 67 -8.21 18.69 4.61
CA ASP A 67 -8.97 19.93 4.43
C ASP A 67 -8.09 21.19 4.50
N GLU A 68 -6.80 21.08 4.85
CA GLU A 68 -5.89 22.23 4.86
C GLU A 68 -5.56 22.68 3.43
N GLU A 69 -5.57 23.99 3.16
CA GLU A 69 -5.33 24.54 1.82
C GLU A 69 -3.85 24.57 1.42
N GLN A 70 -2.95 24.57 2.40
CA GLN A 70 -1.51 24.70 2.19
C GLN A 70 -0.77 23.80 3.17
N VAL A 71 0.24 23.09 2.67
CA VAL A 71 1.11 22.26 3.50
C VAL A 71 2.53 22.79 3.41
N ASP A 72 3.12 23.11 4.55
CA ASP A 72 4.54 23.47 4.61
C ASP A 72 5.39 22.20 4.60
N TYR A 73 5.86 21.80 3.41
CA TYR A 73 6.65 20.59 3.21
C TYR A 73 7.98 20.55 3.98
N GLN A 74 8.46 21.70 4.47
CA GLN A 74 9.69 21.78 5.26
C GLN A 74 9.49 21.36 6.72
N ARG A 75 8.24 21.32 7.18
CA ARG A 75 7.91 20.81 8.51
C ARG A 75 7.95 19.31 8.48
N GLU A 76 8.56 18.75 9.50
CA GLU A 76 8.65 17.31 9.69
C GLU A 76 7.28 16.61 9.75
N ASP A 77 6.29 17.30 10.32
CA ASP A 77 4.89 16.84 10.43
C ASP A 77 4.19 16.72 9.06
N SER A 78 4.79 17.24 7.99
CA SER A 78 4.27 17.18 6.61
C SER A 78 4.70 15.90 5.90
N SER A 79 4.42 14.77 6.55
CA SER A 79 4.80 13.43 6.08
C SER A 79 3.66 12.42 6.26
N VAL A 80 3.75 11.31 5.53
CA VAL A 80 2.79 10.20 5.55
C VAL A 80 3.53 8.90 5.87
N ILE A 81 3.28 8.38 7.06
CA ILE A 81 3.88 7.12 7.51
C ILE A 81 3.08 5.96 6.90
N LEU A 82 3.76 5.08 6.18
CA LEU A 82 3.18 3.87 5.62
C LEU A 82 3.21 2.75 6.66
N LEU A 83 2.03 2.24 6.98
CA LEU A 83 1.82 1.18 7.96
C LEU A 83 1.27 -0.07 7.26
N ARG A 84 1.71 -1.26 7.69
CA ARG A 84 1.13 -2.54 7.29
C ARG A 84 0.43 -3.18 8.47
N VAL A 85 -0.86 -3.49 8.33
CA VAL A 85 -1.62 -4.21 9.36
C VAL A 85 -1.05 -5.61 9.55
N MET A 86 -0.76 -5.97 10.79
CA MET A 86 -0.21 -7.28 11.15
C MET A 86 -1.29 -8.13 11.82
N ASP A 87 -1.80 -7.66 12.96
CA ASP A 87 -2.74 -8.40 13.80
C ASP A 87 -3.57 -7.43 14.67
N ALA A 88 -4.54 -7.96 15.41
CA ALA A 88 -5.19 -7.22 16.48
C ALA A 88 -4.22 -7.00 17.67
N THR A 89 -4.47 -5.95 18.45
CA THR A 89 -3.75 -5.69 19.70
C THR A 89 -4.74 -5.26 20.78
N PRO A 90 -4.58 -5.71 22.04
CA PRO A 90 -5.48 -5.32 23.10
C PRO A 90 -5.35 -3.82 23.41
N LEU A 91 -6.49 -3.16 23.53
CA LEU A 91 -6.58 -1.82 24.10
C LEU A 91 -6.58 -1.89 25.64
N PRO A 92 -6.24 -0.79 26.35
CA PRO A 92 -6.49 -0.70 27.78
C PRO A 92 -7.97 -1.03 28.09
N GLY A 93 -8.20 -1.94 29.03
CA GLY A 93 -9.55 -2.40 29.38
C GLY A 93 -10.10 -3.56 28.54
N HIS A 94 -9.29 -4.17 27.65
CA HIS A 94 -9.70 -5.31 26.82
C HIS A 94 -10.32 -6.45 27.63
N SER A 95 -9.78 -6.77 28.81
CA SER A 95 -10.31 -7.86 29.66
C SER A 95 -11.74 -7.60 30.14
N GLU A 96 -12.08 -6.36 30.47
CA GLU A 96 -13.44 -6.00 30.90
C GLU A 96 -14.40 -5.98 29.70
N ALA A 97 -13.94 -5.45 28.56
CA ALA A 97 -14.71 -5.48 27.32
C ALA A 97 -15.02 -6.93 26.88
N GLU A 98 -14.05 -7.84 27.02
CA GLU A 98 -14.21 -9.26 26.71
C GLU A 98 -15.22 -9.94 27.64
N LYS A 99 -15.15 -9.69 28.95
CA LYS A 99 -16.14 -10.19 29.91
C LYS A 99 -17.56 -9.75 29.53
N VAL A 100 -17.76 -8.45 29.26
CA VAL A 100 -19.07 -7.91 28.89
C VAL A 100 -19.59 -8.56 27.59
N ARG A 101 -18.73 -8.79 26.60
CA ARG A 101 -19.10 -9.51 25.36
C ARG A 101 -19.54 -10.95 25.65
N VAL A 102 -18.79 -11.67 26.47
CA VAL A 102 -19.11 -13.06 26.85
C VAL A 102 -20.42 -13.13 27.63
N GLU A 103 -20.62 -12.27 28.61
CA GLU A 103 -21.86 -12.20 29.39
C GLU A 103 -23.07 -11.86 28.52
N THR A 104 -22.92 -10.93 27.58
CA THR A 104 -24.00 -10.55 26.65
C THR A 104 -24.33 -11.68 25.68
N ALA A 105 -23.31 -12.37 25.15
CA ALA A 105 -23.50 -13.55 24.32
C ALA A 105 -24.16 -14.72 25.07
N GLN A 106 -23.87 -14.89 26.37
CA GLN A 106 -24.53 -15.90 27.20
C GLN A 106 -26.02 -15.62 27.39
N LYS A 107 -26.46 -14.34 27.45
CA LYS A 107 -27.88 -13.98 27.61
C LYS A 107 -28.74 -14.41 26.41
N VAL A 108 -28.18 -14.36 25.21
CA VAL A 108 -28.87 -14.70 23.95
C VAL A 108 -28.56 -16.12 23.49
N SER A 109 -27.84 -16.89 24.30
CA SER A 109 -27.41 -18.25 23.96
C SER A 109 -28.62 -19.15 23.77
N GLY A 110 -28.79 -19.67 22.55
CA GLY A 110 -29.92 -20.51 22.15
C GLY A 110 -30.99 -19.78 21.32
N GLU A 111 -30.91 -18.45 21.24
CA GLU A 111 -31.80 -17.64 20.40
C GLU A 111 -31.17 -17.45 19.01
N THR A 112 -31.57 -18.29 18.06
CA THR A 112 -30.98 -18.28 16.69
C THR A 112 -31.36 -17.07 15.84
N GLY A 113 -32.33 -16.27 16.29
CA GLY A 113 -32.85 -15.11 15.55
C GLY A 113 -32.23 -13.77 15.96
N VAL A 114 -31.37 -13.74 16.99
CA VAL A 114 -30.87 -12.49 17.57
C VAL A 114 -29.36 -12.57 17.79
N ASN A 115 -28.65 -11.50 17.45
CA ASN A 115 -27.22 -11.37 17.72
C ASN A 115 -26.97 -10.54 18.98
N TRP A 116 -25.89 -10.86 19.69
CA TRP A 116 -25.54 -10.23 20.97
C TRP A 116 -25.25 -8.71 20.86
N ASP A 117 -24.95 -8.22 19.66
CA ASP A 117 -24.63 -6.82 19.35
C ASP A 117 -25.84 -6.02 18.81
N GLU A 118 -27.03 -6.61 18.80
CA GLU A 118 -28.26 -5.89 18.42
C GLU A 118 -28.69 -4.89 19.50
N SER A 119 -29.29 -3.79 19.07
CA SER A 119 -29.64 -2.64 19.93
C SER A 119 -30.69 -2.95 21.00
N GLU A 120 -31.42 -4.06 20.87
CA GLU A 120 -32.39 -4.52 21.87
C GLU A 120 -31.71 -5.20 23.07
N ILE A 121 -30.51 -5.74 22.88
CA ILE A 121 -29.75 -6.49 23.89
C ILE A 121 -28.66 -5.62 24.51
N MET A 122 -27.99 -4.81 23.68
CA MET A 122 -26.88 -3.98 24.10
C MET A 122 -27.25 -2.51 24.05
N ASP A 123 -27.12 -1.83 25.19
CA ASP A 123 -27.35 -0.38 25.24
C ASP A 123 -26.32 0.38 24.40
N ALA A 124 -26.70 1.56 23.92
CA ALA A 124 -25.89 2.36 23.01
C ALA A 124 -24.52 2.75 23.58
N THR A 125 -24.41 2.94 24.90
CA THR A 125 -23.15 3.33 25.54
C THR A 125 -22.16 2.16 25.52
N THR A 126 -22.64 0.98 25.92
CA THR A 126 -21.86 -0.26 25.87
C THR A 126 -21.48 -0.63 24.44
N ALA A 127 -22.41 -0.51 23.48
CA ALA A 127 -22.14 -0.78 22.08
C ALA A 127 -21.03 0.12 21.52
N ASN A 128 -21.06 1.43 21.83
CA ASN A 128 -20.03 2.36 21.41
C ASN A 128 -18.66 2.04 22.04
N LEU A 129 -18.62 1.73 23.34
CA LEU A 129 -17.38 1.35 24.02
C LEU A 129 -16.75 0.08 23.42
N LEU A 130 -17.57 -0.92 23.12
CA LEU A 130 -17.13 -2.18 22.54
C LEU A 130 -16.83 -2.10 21.03
N SER A 131 -17.17 -0.98 20.38
CA SER A 131 -16.90 -0.72 18.95
C SER A 131 -15.47 -0.26 18.68
N PHE A 132 -14.69 0.02 19.72
CA PHE A 132 -13.25 0.31 19.60
C PHE A 132 -12.42 -0.97 19.61
N ALA A 133 -11.41 -1.02 18.74
CA ALA A 133 -10.46 -2.11 18.67
C ALA A 133 -9.04 -1.59 18.41
N GLY A 134 -8.04 -2.34 18.86
CA GLY A 134 -6.64 -2.07 18.58
C GLY A 134 -6.15 -2.92 17.41
N VAL A 135 -5.37 -2.31 16.51
CA VAL A 135 -4.68 -2.98 15.41
C VAL A 135 -3.19 -2.70 15.50
N LYS A 136 -2.38 -3.76 15.55
CA LYS A 136 -0.93 -3.69 15.47
C LYS A 136 -0.51 -3.57 14.02
N CYS A 137 0.30 -2.57 13.73
CA CYS A 137 0.87 -2.30 12.42
C CYS A 137 2.39 -2.34 12.46
N ARG A 138 3.02 -2.79 11.37
CA ARG A 138 4.45 -2.61 11.12
C ARG A 138 4.67 -1.30 10.38
N VAL A 139 5.66 -0.53 10.79
CA VAL A 139 6.12 0.66 10.06
C VAL A 139 6.93 0.20 8.86
N ILE A 140 6.53 0.63 7.66
CA ILE A 140 7.20 0.28 6.39
C ILE A 140 8.14 1.40 5.95
N GLY A 141 7.77 2.64 6.25
CA GLY A 141 8.54 3.81 5.88
C GLY A 141 7.73 5.09 5.91
N THR A 142 8.30 6.16 5.39
CA THR A 142 7.74 7.50 5.44
C THR A 142 7.78 8.14 4.06
N PHE A 143 6.62 8.51 3.53
CA PHE A 143 6.51 9.41 2.39
C PHE A 143 6.61 10.86 2.85
N PHE A 144 7.35 11.66 2.11
CA PHE A 144 7.51 13.10 2.37
C PHE A 144 7.72 13.84 1.06
N VAL A 145 7.50 15.15 1.06
CA VAL A 145 7.71 15.99 -0.12
C VAL A 145 9.04 16.71 0.02
N ASP A 146 9.84 16.71 -1.04
CA ASP A 146 11.12 17.40 -1.09
C ASP A 146 11.45 17.87 -2.51
N LYS A 147 12.42 18.78 -2.63
CA LYS A 147 12.89 19.25 -3.94
C LYS A 147 13.76 18.16 -4.58
N SER A 148 13.40 17.80 -5.81
CA SER A 148 14.25 16.98 -6.68
C SER A 148 15.37 17.86 -7.24
N GLU A 149 16.62 17.48 -6.99
CA GLU A 149 17.79 18.17 -7.56
C GLU A 149 17.77 18.09 -9.09
N ARG A 150 17.30 16.96 -9.62
CA ARG A 150 17.27 16.65 -11.06
C ARG A 150 16.15 17.37 -11.79
N LEU A 151 14.92 17.28 -11.27
CA LEU A 151 13.72 17.83 -11.91
C LEU A 151 13.47 19.29 -11.54
N ARG A 152 14.19 19.82 -10.54
CA ARG A 152 14.06 21.20 -10.02
C ARG A 152 12.61 21.56 -9.62
N LYS A 153 11.86 20.57 -9.15
CA LYS A 153 10.48 20.70 -8.67
C LYS A 153 10.28 19.85 -7.40
N LEU A 154 9.20 20.11 -6.69
CA LEU A 154 8.78 19.24 -5.59
C LEU A 154 8.35 17.88 -6.13
N VAL A 155 8.78 16.84 -5.42
CA VAL A 155 8.44 15.46 -5.70
C VAL A 155 8.13 14.73 -4.41
N LEU A 156 7.31 13.70 -4.50
CA LEU A 156 7.13 12.74 -3.43
C LEU A 156 8.39 11.86 -3.33
N LYS A 157 8.94 11.74 -2.12
CA LYS A 157 10.05 10.85 -1.77
C LYS A 157 9.59 9.81 -0.75
N PHE A 158 10.30 8.68 -0.67
CA PHE A 158 10.01 7.61 0.29
C PHE A 158 11.30 7.16 0.99
N GLY A 159 11.29 7.20 2.32
CA GLY A 159 12.30 6.58 3.18
C GLY A 159 11.79 5.26 3.74
N SER A 160 12.64 4.23 3.82
CA SER A 160 12.28 2.89 4.33
C SER A 160 12.26 2.78 5.85
N ASP A 161 12.30 3.90 6.54
CA ASP A 161 12.32 4.03 7.99
C ASP A 161 11.39 5.16 8.44
N LEU A 162 11.29 5.29 9.76
CA LEU A 162 10.65 6.43 10.39
C LEU A 162 11.70 7.52 10.59
N SER A 163 11.49 8.68 9.98
CA SER A 163 12.42 9.80 10.04
C SER A 163 12.61 10.35 11.46
N ASN A 164 11.56 10.31 12.30
CA ASN A 164 11.61 10.77 13.68
C ASN A 164 10.61 10.04 14.61
N TYR A 165 10.90 10.03 15.90
CA TYR A 165 10.06 9.42 16.92
C TYR A 165 9.01 10.40 17.47
N TYR A 166 7.73 10.00 17.43
CA TYR A 166 6.59 10.82 17.86
C TYR A 166 5.97 10.33 19.18
N PRO A 167 6.51 10.70 20.37
CA PRO A 167 6.03 10.17 21.66
C PRO A 167 4.65 10.68 22.09
N ASN A 168 4.27 11.89 21.67
CA ASN A 168 3.03 12.53 22.12
C ASN A 168 2.41 13.39 21.01
N GLN A 169 2.36 12.86 19.79
CA GLN A 169 1.67 13.49 18.69
C GLN A 169 0.70 12.50 18.06
N GLY A 170 -0.61 12.78 18.16
CA GLY A 170 -1.64 11.91 17.59
C GLY A 170 -1.66 12.00 16.07
N LEU A 171 -1.44 10.87 15.39
CA LEU A 171 -1.52 10.76 13.94
C LEU A 171 -2.89 10.20 13.55
N LYS A 172 -3.53 10.84 12.57
CA LYS A 172 -4.78 10.34 11.98
C LYS A 172 -4.44 9.22 11.00
N VAL A 173 -5.22 8.15 11.04
CA VAL A 173 -5.00 6.96 10.21
C VAL A 173 -6.11 6.83 9.18
N TYR A 174 -5.69 6.56 7.94
CA TYR A 174 -6.56 6.38 6.78
C TYR A 174 -6.22 5.07 6.07
N LYS A 175 -7.20 4.48 5.40
CA LYS A 175 -6.99 3.33 4.53
C LYS A 175 -6.83 3.82 3.08
N PRO A 176 -5.72 3.57 2.39
CA PRO A 176 -5.57 3.94 0.98
C PRO A 176 -6.71 3.35 0.14
N ASN A 177 -7.30 4.20 -0.72
CA ASN A 177 -8.22 3.73 -1.74
C ASN A 177 -7.45 3.07 -2.92
N GLN A 178 -8.16 2.72 -4.00
CA GLN A 178 -7.55 2.07 -5.16
C GLN A 178 -6.42 2.91 -5.80
N ASP A 179 -6.62 4.22 -5.93
CA ASP A 179 -5.67 5.12 -6.59
C ASP A 179 -4.44 5.37 -5.71
N ALA A 180 -4.65 5.69 -4.43
CA ALA A 180 -3.58 5.86 -3.45
C ALA A 180 -2.76 4.58 -3.29
N LEU A 181 -3.42 3.41 -3.27
CA LEU A 181 -2.70 2.14 -3.22
C LEU A 181 -1.86 1.92 -4.48
N SER A 182 -2.39 2.25 -5.66
CA SER A 182 -1.66 2.15 -6.92
C SER A 182 -0.40 3.01 -6.90
N GLU A 183 -0.50 4.23 -6.37
CA GLU A 183 0.65 5.13 -6.20
C GLU A 183 1.68 4.57 -5.22
N ILE A 184 1.23 4.05 -4.08
CA ILE A 184 2.12 3.45 -3.07
C ILE A 184 2.88 2.23 -3.62
N VAL A 185 2.19 1.30 -4.28
CA VAL A 185 2.82 0.04 -4.72
C VAL A 185 3.66 0.18 -5.98
N ASN A 186 3.37 1.19 -6.82
CA ASN A 186 4.10 1.48 -8.06
C ASN A 186 5.02 2.69 -7.92
N TYR A 187 5.28 3.14 -6.70
CA TYR A 187 6.17 4.25 -6.42
C TYR A 187 7.59 3.93 -6.91
N ILE A 188 8.17 4.87 -7.65
CA ILE A 188 9.57 4.86 -8.07
C ILE A 188 10.14 6.23 -7.73
N ASP A 189 11.30 6.23 -7.07
CA ASP A 189 12.01 7.46 -6.72
C ASP A 189 12.38 8.25 -7.99
N PRO A 190 11.80 9.46 -8.19
CA PRO A 190 12.06 10.25 -9.38
C PRO A 190 13.52 10.65 -9.53
N ASP A 191 14.33 10.68 -8.47
CA ASP A 191 15.76 11.01 -8.57
C ASP A 191 16.62 9.81 -8.99
N ARG A 192 16.10 8.57 -8.86
CA ARG A 192 16.80 7.33 -9.26
C ARG A 192 16.48 6.86 -10.66
N ILE A 193 15.49 7.45 -11.31
CA ILE A 193 15.13 7.12 -12.69
C ILE A 193 16.28 7.54 -13.61
N ASP A 194 16.96 6.59 -14.21
CA ASP A 194 17.99 6.87 -15.23
C ASP A 194 17.30 7.31 -16.53
N PRO A 195 17.52 8.55 -17.01
CA PRO A 195 16.92 9.04 -18.26
C PRO A 195 17.46 8.30 -19.50
N ASP A 196 18.57 7.58 -19.36
CA ASP A 196 19.15 6.76 -20.42
C ASP A 196 18.63 5.32 -20.46
N GLN A 197 17.88 4.89 -19.44
CA GLN A 197 17.20 3.60 -19.42
C GLN A 197 15.77 3.71 -19.94
N SER A 198 15.28 2.58 -20.47
CA SER A 198 13.87 2.44 -20.86
C SER A 198 12.96 2.65 -19.66
N GLN A 199 11.91 3.45 -19.86
CA GLN A 199 10.85 3.69 -18.86
C GLN A 199 9.65 2.77 -19.05
N GLU A 200 9.77 1.77 -19.92
CA GLU A 200 8.74 0.76 -20.12
C GLU A 200 8.47 0.02 -18.81
N ARG A 201 7.19 -0.20 -18.54
CA ARG A 201 6.72 -0.91 -17.36
C ARG A 201 5.92 -2.11 -17.79
N VAL A 202 6.10 -3.23 -17.10
CA VAL A 202 5.33 -4.45 -17.34
C VAL A 202 4.52 -4.80 -16.11
N MET A 203 3.23 -5.05 -16.35
CA MET A 203 2.31 -5.52 -15.33
C MET A 203 2.67 -6.96 -14.94
N VAL A 204 2.87 -7.18 -13.63
CA VAL A 204 3.23 -8.50 -13.08
C VAL A 204 2.07 -9.17 -12.36
N GLY A 205 1.04 -8.41 -12.00
CA GLY A 205 -0.16 -8.91 -11.33
C GLY A 205 -0.92 -7.79 -10.63
N ASP A 206 -1.86 -8.16 -9.77
CA ASP A 206 -2.66 -7.24 -8.97
C ASP A 206 -2.37 -7.40 -7.47
N VAL A 207 -2.47 -6.31 -6.72
CA VAL A 207 -2.39 -6.32 -5.26
C VAL A 207 -3.58 -7.09 -4.68
N ARG A 208 -3.27 -7.99 -3.75
CA ARG A 208 -4.27 -8.72 -2.97
C ARG A 208 -3.84 -8.80 -1.51
N TYR A 209 -4.58 -8.14 -0.62
CA TYR A 209 -4.28 -8.13 0.81
C TYR A 209 -4.49 -9.47 1.49
N ALA A 210 -5.57 -10.16 1.13
CA ALA A 210 -5.92 -11.46 1.72
C ALA A 210 -6.46 -12.43 0.67
N SER A 211 -6.38 -13.73 0.96
CA SER A 211 -7.04 -14.76 0.16
C SER A 211 -8.56 -14.52 0.09
N THR A 212 -9.15 -13.98 1.15
CA THR A 212 -10.54 -13.50 1.10
C THR A 212 -10.56 -12.06 0.57
N ASN A 213 -10.83 -11.92 -0.73
CA ASN A 213 -11.04 -10.62 -1.38
C ASN A 213 -12.54 -10.46 -1.66
N ARG A 214 -13.19 -9.49 -1.01
CA ARG A 214 -14.63 -9.24 -1.15
C ARG A 214 -14.85 -7.92 -1.85
N SER A 215 -15.78 -7.87 -2.80
CA SER A 215 -16.06 -6.67 -3.61
C SER A 215 -16.37 -5.43 -2.78
N PHE A 216 -17.00 -5.57 -1.60
CA PHE A 216 -17.29 -4.43 -0.73
C PHE A 216 -16.04 -3.78 -0.08
N GLN A 217 -14.85 -4.40 -0.17
CA GLN A 217 -13.62 -3.85 0.40
C GLN A 217 -13.14 -2.58 -0.32
N GLY A 218 -13.71 -2.25 -1.47
CA GLY A 218 -13.48 -1.01 -2.21
C GLY A 218 -12.08 -0.90 -2.84
N VAL A 219 -11.27 -1.96 -2.75
CA VAL A 219 -9.92 -2.03 -3.30
C VAL A 219 -9.82 -3.35 -4.05
N SER A 220 -9.90 -3.29 -5.38
CA SER A 220 -9.77 -4.45 -6.27
C SER A 220 -8.98 -4.06 -7.51
N ASN A 221 -8.22 -5.00 -8.05
CA ASN A 221 -7.53 -4.84 -9.35
C ASN A 221 -6.53 -3.67 -9.39
N VAL A 222 -5.81 -3.43 -8.27
CA VAL A 222 -4.67 -2.50 -8.29
C VAL A 222 -3.50 -3.20 -8.93
N GLN A 223 -3.19 -2.83 -10.17
CA GLN A 223 -2.10 -3.42 -10.93
C GLN A 223 -0.74 -3.03 -10.34
N VAL A 224 0.15 -4.02 -10.30
CA VAL A 224 1.55 -3.85 -9.91
C VAL A 224 2.41 -3.94 -11.17
N TYR A 225 3.31 -2.98 -11.29
CA TYR A 225 4.22 -2.84 -12.40
C TYR A 225 5.67 -2.96 -11.92
N ILE A 226 6.53 -3.49 -12.78
CA ILE A 226 7.98 -3.42 -12.60
C ILE A 226 8.61 -2.80 -13.84
N SER A 227 9.76 -2.15 -13.66
CA SER A 227 10.65 -1.75 -14.74
C SER A 227 11.51 -2.97 -15.13
N PRO A 228 11.41 -3.48 -16.37
CA PRO A 228 12.30 -4.57 -16.82
C PRO A 228 13.76 -4.12 -16.92
N ALA A 229 14.00 -2.81 -17.06
CA ALA A 229 15.35 -2.25 -17.07
C ALA A 229 16.04 -2.45 -15.71
N ASP A 230 15.31 -2.41 -14.59
CA ASP A 230 15.85 -2.65 -13.25
C ASP A 230 16.35 -4.09 -13.06
N LEU A 231 15.91 -5.02 -13.90
CA LEU A 231 16.36 -6.41 -13.91
C LEU A 231 17.64 -6.61 -14.71
N LEU A 232 18.03 -5.64 -15.55
CA LEU A 232 19.24 -5.72 -16.37
C LEU A 232 20.48 -5.53 -15.50
N GLY A 233 21.44 -6.46 -15.61
CA GLY A 233 22.69 -6.40 -14.85
C GLY A 233 22.54 -6.68 -13.36
N GLN A 234 21.32 -6.90 -12.86
CA GLN A 234 21.04 -7.28 -11.49
C GLN A 234 20.82 -8.80 -11.36
N LYS A 235 21.17 -9.35 -10.19
CA LYS A 235 20.87 -10.76 -9.87
C LYS A 235 19.48 -10.86 -9.28
N THR A 236 18.53 -11.38 -10.04
CA THR A 236 17.15 -11.61 -9.59
C THR A 236 16.94 -13.08 -9.25
N ALA A 237 16.27 -13.37 -8.14
CA ALA A 237 15.86 -14.71 -7.76
C ALA A 237 14.34 -14.77 -7.56
N LEU A 238 13.70 -15.79 -8.14
CA LEU A 238 12.26 -16.03 -8.00
C LEU A 238 12.02 -17.30 -7.19
N PHE A 239 11.48 -17.15 -5.99
CA PHE A 239 11.15 -18.25 -5.09
C PHE A 239 9.63 -18.49 -5.05
N GLY A 240 9.23 -19.71 -4.72
CA GLY A 240 7.82 -20.10 -4.63
C GLY A 240 7.64 -21.62 -4.64
N MET A 241 6.48 -22.10 -4.20
CA MET A 241 6.15 -23.52 -4.17
C MET A 241 5.83 -24.06 -5.58
N THR A 242 5.80 -25.37 -5.77
CA THR A 242 5.38 -25.97 -7.05
C THR A 242 3.93 -25.58 -7.35
N ARG A 243 3.63 -25.32 -8.63
CA ARG A 243 2.32 -24.84 -9.13
C ARG A 243 1.84 -23.49 -8.56
N SER A 244 2.74 -22.67 -8.00
CA SER A 244 2.42 -21.32 -7.51
C SER A 244 2.56 -20.20 -8.55
N GLY A 245 2.67 -20.54 -9.84
CA GLY A 245 2.81 -19.55 -10.91
C GLY A 245 4.24 -19.07 -11.23
N LYS A 246 5.28 -19.61 -10.58
CA LYS A 246 6.68 -19.22 -10.83
C LYS A 246 7.05 -19.18 -12.32
N SER A 247 6.77 -20.25 -13.06
CA SER A 247 7.12 -20.35 -14.48
C SER A 247 6.39 -19.31 -15.33
N ASN A 248 5.17 -18.93 -14.98
CA ASN A 248 4.43 -17.86 -15.66
C ASN A 248 5.06 -16.49 -15.37
N THR A 249 5.40 -16.20 -14.12
CA THR A 249 6.10 -14.97 -13.75
C THR A 249 7.46 -14.88 -14.45
N THR A 250 8.22 -15.97 -14.51
CA THR A 250 9.48 -16.03 -15.28
C THR A 250 9.26 -15.73 -16.75
N LYS A 251 8.20 -16.26 -17.39
CA LYS A 251 7.87 -15.95 -18.79
C LYS A 251 7.56 -14.48 -19.01
N ILE A 252 6.78 -13.85 -18.12
CA ILE A 252 6.46 -12.42 -18.19
C ILE A 252 7.74 -11.58 -18.07
N ILE A 253 8.60 -11.89 -17.10
CA ILE A 253 9.87 -11.20 -16.90
C ILE A 253 10.78 -11.36 -18.13
N LEU A 254 10.97 -12.59 -18.62
CA LEU A 254 11.78 -12.85 -19.80
C LEU A 254 11.25 -12.09 -21.02
N LYS A 255 9.92 -12.07 -21.23
CA LYS A 255 9.28 -11.23 -22.25
C LYS A 255 9.71 -9.79 -22.14
N SER A 256 9.50 -9.25 -20.95
CA SER A 256 9.55 -7.82 -20.72
C SER A 256 10.96 -7.31 -20.97
N VAL A 257 11.95 -8.11 -20.63
CA VAL A 257 13.37 -7.84 -20.89
C VAL A 257 13.69 -8.01 -22.39
N PHE A 258 13.11 -8.99 -23.09
CA PHE A 258 13.30 -9.15 -24.53
C PHE A 258 12.66 -8.02 -25.36
N GLU A 259 11.47 -7.55 -24.97
CA GLU A 259 10.74 -6.47 -25.64
C GLU A 259 11.49 -5.14 -25.60
N LEU A 260 12.33 -4.90 -24.59
CA LEU A 260 13.23 -3.74 -24.52
C LEU A 260 14.17 -3.62 -25.74
N ARG A 261 14.40 -4.71 -26.49
CA ARG A 261 15.16 -4.67 -27.76
C ARG A 261 14.46 -3.88 -28.86
N PHE A 262 13.14 -3.76 -28.78
CA PHE A 262 12.28 -3.14 -29.77
C PHE A 262 11.58 -1.88 -29.25
N ALA A 263 11.96 -1.40 -28.06
CA ALA A 263 11.43 -0.18 -27.47
C ALA A 263 11.57 0.99 -28.46
N LYS A 264 10.47 1.74 -28.67
CA LYS A 264 10.38 2.76 -29.73
C LYS A 264 11.37 3.90 -29.56
N GLU A 265 11.66 4.29 -28.33
CA GLU A 265 12.51 5.45 -28.04
C GLU A 265 13.99 5.08 -27.96
N LYS A 266 14.32 3.99 -27.25
CA LYS A 266 15.69 3.55 -26.99
C LYS A 266 15.78 2.01 -27.02
N PRO A 267 15.92 1.39 -28.20
CA PRO A 267 16.07 -0.06 -28.30
C PRO A 267 17.40 -0.49 -27.67
N LEU A 268 17.37 -1.53 -26.83
CA LEU A 268 18.54 -2.04 -26.12
C LEU A 268 19.10 -3.31 -26.77
N ARG A 269 20.43 -3.49 -26.74
CA ARG A 269 21.06 -4.74 -27.18
C ARG A 269 21.13 -5.72 -26.01
N ILE A 270 20.12 -6.58 -25.91
CA ILE A 270 19.98 -7.57 -24.83
C ILE A 270 20.07 -8.98 -25.41
N GLY A 271 20.84 -9.84 -24.75
CA GLY A 271 20.89 -11.28 -25.00
C GLY A 271 20.40 -12.04 -23.77
N GLN A 272 19.60 -13.09 -23.97
CA GLN A 272 19.09 -13.95 -22.91
C GLN A 272 19.48 -15.40 -23.18
N ILE A 273 19.94 -16.10 -22.16
CA ILE A 273 20.20 -17.55 -22.20
C ILE A 273 19.34 -18.18 -21.10
N VAL A 274 18.48 -19.13 -21.48
CA VAL A 274 17.60 -19.83 -20.56
C VAL A 274 18.02 -21.30 -20.50
N PHE A 275 18.45 -21.75 -19.32
CA PHE A 275 18.69 -23.16 -19.06
C PHE A 275 17.40 -23.80 -18.56
N ASP A 276 16.78 -24.61 -19.40
CA ASP A 276 15.45 -25.18 -19.17
C ASP A 276 15.51 -26.72 -19.12
N PRO A 277 15.86 -27.31 -17.96
CA PRO A 277 15.99 -28.76 -17.84
C PRO A 277 14.66 -29.51 -18.02
N ASN A 278 13.53 -28.82 -17.83
CA ASN A 278 12.19 -29.43 -17.88
C ASN A 278 11.45 -29.15 -19.21
N GLY A 279 12.05 -28.36 -20.11
CA GLY A 279 11.43 -27.98 -21.38
C GLY A 279 10.20 -27.05 -21.26
N GLU A 280 10.00 -26.36 -20.13
CA GLU A 280 8.82 -25.51 -19.87
C GLU A 280 8.77 -24.23 -20.73
N TYR A 281 9.92 -23.79 -21.24
CA TYR A 281 10.13 -22.55 -21.99
C TYR A 281 10.44 -22.81 -23.47
N ALA A 282 10.72 -24.05 -23.86
CA ALA A 282 10.96 -24.46 -25.26
C ALA A 282 9.67 -24.72 -26.08
N VAL A 283 8.50 -24.85 -25.42
CA VAL A 283 7.25 -25.24 -26.10
C VAL A 283 6.62 -24.07 -26.86
N ARG A 284 6.39 -24.26 -28.17
CA ARG A 284 5.53 -23.40 -29.00
C ARG A 284 4.08 -23.47 -28.49
N SER A 285 3.62 -22.44 -27.78
CA SER A 285 2.19 -22.25 -27.51
C SER A 285 1.56 -21.37 -28.59
N ARG A 286 0.27 -21.57 -28.88
CA ARG A 286 -0.53 -20.88 -29.93
C ARG A 286 -0.55 -19.34 -29.85
N ASN A 287 -0.10 -18.75 -28.74
CA ASN A 287 0.15 -17.32 -28.64
C ASN A 287 1.66 -17.13 -28.81
N ASN A 288 2.09 -16.69 -29.98
CA ASN A 288 3.48 -16.76 -30.45
C ASN A 288 4.44 -15.80 -29.71
N TRP A 289 5.53 -16.37 -29.19
CA TRP A 289 6.66 -15.65 -28.58
C TRP A 289 7.95 -15.75 -29.40
N TRP A 290 8.06 -16.77 -30.24
CA TRP A 290 9.24 -17.01 -31.08
C TRP A 290 9.19 -16.27 -32.43
N GLU A 291 8.01 -15.92 -32.95
CA GLU A 291 7.87 -15.22 -34.24
C GLU A 291 8.40 -13.78 -34.25
N MET A 292 8.58 -13.16 -33.07
CA MET A 292 9.17 -11.81 -32.98
C MET A 292 10.70 -11.83 -32.98
N ALA A 293 11.34 -12.97 -32.69
CA ALA A 293 12.79 -13.11 -32.70
C ALA A 293 13.33 -13.50 -34.08
N ASP A 294 12.54 -14.21 -34.89
CA ASP A 294 12.95 -14.69 -36.23
C ASP A 294 12.70 -13.66 -37.37
N ASN A 295 12.05 -12.53 -37.09
CA ASN A 295 11.73 -11.48 -38.07
C ASN A 295 12.50 -10.16 -37.85
N GLY A 296 13.62 -10.19 -37.13
CA GLY A 296 14.49 -9.04 -36.88
C GLY A 296 15.87 -9.17 -37.49
#